data_AF-A0A1M5FE37-F1
#
_entry.id   AF-A0A1M5FE37-F1
#
_cell.length_a   1.000
_cell.length_b   1.000
_cell.length_c   1.000
_cell.angle_alpha   90.00
_cell.angle_beta   90.00
_cell.angle_gamma   90.00
#
_symmetry.space_group_name_H-M   'P 1'
#
loop_
_entity.id
_entity.type
_entity.pdbx_description
1 polymer ?
#
loop_
_entity_poly.entity_id
_entity_poly.type
_entity_poly.pdbx_seq_one_letter_code
_entity_poly.pdbx_strand_id
1 'polypeptide(L)'
;MFLKLGFKSVTMDDIAGEMCISKKTIYKYFCNKELLIEESTATVHKEIHEIIDTIISKEYNAIEENFEIRKMFKEMFKAIDNSPIFQLKKHYPEIYETVMAREINECNTTFERNIKKGIQQGLYREKINVKNYVQFYYHLVFTIKENISSEKEGQQIELEVLEYHTRAMATPAGITELENQLLNYTI
;
A
#
# COMPACT_ATOMS: atom_id res chain seq x y z
N MET A 1 12.65 6.96 -9.59
CA MET A 1 14.00 6.34 -9.53
C MET A 1 14.23 5.54 -8.25
N PHE A 2 13.97 6.10 -7.06
CA PHE A 2 14.12 5.38 -5.77
C PHE A 2 13.41 4.03 -5.72
N LEU A 3 12.15 3.96 -6.15
CA LEU A 3 11.40 2.70 -6.13
C LEU A 3 11.99 1.61 -7.03
N LYS A 4 12.56 1.97 -8.19
CA LYS A 4 13.12 1.01 -9.16
C LYS A 4 14.54 0.58 -8.82
N LEU A 5 15.40 1.53 -8.48
CA LEU A 5 16.82 1.28 -8.27
C LEU A 5 17.17 1.04 -6.80
N GLY A 6 16.35 1.56 -5.89
CA GLY A 6 16.49 1.45 -4.44
C GLY A 6 16.93 2.74 -3.75
N PHE A 7 16.51 2.93 -2.49
CA PHE A 7 16.82 4.12 -1.71
C PHE A 7 18.31 4.20 -1.31
N LYS A 8 19.00 3.07 -1.18
CA LYS A 8 20.44 3.04 -0.84
C LYS A 8 21.32 3.37 -2.04
N SER A 9 21.05 2.75 -3.18
CA SER A 9 21.89 2.76 -4.40
C SER A 9 21.85 4.10 -5.14
N VAL A 10 20.70 4.76 -5.18
CA VAL A 10 20.53 6.04 -5.89
C VAL A 10 21.37 7.13 -5.23
N THR A 11 22.21 7.81 -5.99
CA THR A 11 22.99 8.96 -5.53
C THR A 11 22.40 10.29 -6.01
N MET A 12 22.82 11.40 -5.41
CA MET A 12 22.46 12.74 -5.91
C MET A 12 23.02 13.01 -7.31
N ASP A 13 24.11 12.36 -7.69
CA ASP A 13 24.67 12.40 -9.04
C ASP A 13 23.75 11.71 -10.05
N ASP A 14 23.23 10.53 -9.71
CA ASP A 14 22.29 9.80 -10.57
C ASP A 14 21.03 10.63 -10.82
N ILE A 15 20.51 11.29 -9.77
CA ILE A 15 19.32 12.14 -9.86
C ILE A 15 19.59 13.36 -10.76
N ALA A 16 20.74 14.01 -10.56
CA ALA A 16 21.14 15.16 -11.37
C ALA A 16 21.30 14.78 -12.85
N GLY A 17 21.91 13.62 -13.12
CA GLY A 17 22.07 13.07 -14.46
C GLY A 17 20.74 12.78 -15.14
N GLU A 18 19.85 12.06 -14.47
CA GLU A 18 18.52 11.71 -15.00
C GLU A 18 17.66 12.96 -15.29
N MET A 19 17.76 13.98 -14.43
CA MET A 19 17.01 15.24 -14.59
C MET A 19 17.69 16.25 -15.53
N CYS A 20 18.88 15.96 -16.06
CA CYS A 20 19.69 16.89 -16.86
C CYS A 20 19.93 18.25 -16.18
N ILE A 21 20.15 18.26 -14.87
CA ILE A 21 20.43 19.47 -14.07
C ILE A 21 21.70 19.31 -13.25
N SER A 22 22.21 20.41 -12.69
CA SER A 22 23.35 20.34 -11.78
C SER A 22 22.94 19.85 -10.38
N LYS A 23 23.83 19.13 -9.68
CA LYS A 23 23.66 18.83 -8.23
C LYS A 23 23.39 20.09 -7.42
N LYS A 24 24.06 21.21 -7.75
CA LYS A 24 23.86 22.50 -7.08
C LYS A 24 22.41 22.99 -7.20
N THR A 25 21.73 22.68 -8.31
CA THR A 25 20.31 22.97 -8.50
C THR A 25 19.46 22.17 -7.53
N ILE A 26 19.72 20.86 -7.37
CA ILE A 26 18.98 20.01 -6.42
C ILE A 26 19.21 20.50 -4.98
N TYR A 27 20.46 20.77 -4.61
CA TYR A 27 20.83 21.24 -3.28
C TYR A 27 20.23 22.60 -2.90
N LYS A 28 19.78 23.39 -3.88
CA LYS A 28 19.04 24.63 -3.63
C LYS A 28 17.67 24.37 -2.99
N TYR A 29 17.05 23.23 -3.31
CA TYR A 29 15.71 22.86 -2.83
C TYR A 29 15.76 21.80 -1.74
N PHE A 30 16.71 20.85 -1.83
CA PHE A 30 16.86 19.75 -0.90
C PHE A 30 18.28 19.71 -0.34
N CYS A 31 18.45 20.09 0.93
CA CYS A 31 19.77 20.21 1.55
C CYS A 31 20.52 18.86 1.64
N ASN A 32 19.80 17.75 1.66
CA ASN A 32 20.33 16.40 1.71
C ASN A 32 19.41 15.43 0.95
N LYS A 33 19.84 14.16 0.86
CA LYS A 33 19.11 13.12 0.13
C LYS A 33 17.87 12.66 0.91
N GLU A 34 17.96 12.67 2.23
CA GLU A 34 16.92 12.27 3.17
C GLU A 34 15.65 13.11 3.00
N LEU A 35 15.79 14.44 2.93
CA LEU A 35 14.68 15.36 2.70
C LEU A 35 14.02 15.13 1.33
N LEU A 36 14.84 14.86 0.31
CA LEU A 36 14.32 14.51 -1.02
C LEU A 36 13.54 13.18 -0.99
N ILE A 37 14.03 12.18 -0.24
CA ILE A 37 13.31 10.91 -0.04
C ILE A 37 11.99 11.16 0.67
N GLU A 38 11.99 11.92 1.77
CA GLU A 38 10.79 12.21 2.56
C GLU A 38 9.70 12.86 1.71
N GLU A 39 10.04 13.93 0.98
CA GLU A 39 9.11 14.64 0.09
C GLU A 39 8.65 13.76 -1.09
N SER A 40 9.54 12.92 -1.62
CA SER A 40 9.19 11.95 -2.67
C SER A 40 8.20 10.90 -2.14
N THR A 41 8.42 10.37 -0.94
CA THR A 41 7.48 9.42 -0.32
C THR A 41 6.13 10.07 -0.03
N ALA A 42 6.12 11.30 0.48
CA ALA A 42 4.90 12.05 0.74
C ALA A 42 4.07 12.25 -0.55
N THR A 43 4.75 12.57 -1.65
CA THR A 43 4.11 12.73 -2.97
C THR A 43 3.49 11.43 -3.45
N VAL A 44 4.23 10.31 -3.37
CA VAL A 44 3.71 8.99 -3.75
C VAL A 44 2.52 8.57 -2.89
N HIS A 45 2.54 8.81 -1.57
CA HIS A 45 1.39 8.56 -0.71
C HIS A 45 0.15 9.34 -1.15
N LYS A 46 0.31 10.63 -1.46
CA LYS A 46 -0.79 11.45 -1.94
C LYS A 46 -1.39 10.90 -3.24
N GLU A 47 -0.55 10.53 -4.19
CA GLU A 47 -0.99 9.93 -5.46
C GLU A 47 -1.76 8.61 -5.23
N ILE A 48 -1.29 7.76 -4.32
CA ILE A 48 -1.97 6.52 -3.94
C ILE A 48 -3.37 6.82 -3.40
N HIS A 49 -3.50 7.78 -2.47
CA HIS A 49 -4.80 8.14 -1.90
C HIS A 49 -5.75 8.72 -2.93
N GLU A 50 -5.28 9.58 -3.83
CA GLU A 50 -6.08 10.11 -4.93
C GLU A 50 -6.61 8.99 -5.82
N ILE A 51 -5.78 7.99 -6.16
CA ILE A 51 -6.21 6.84 -6.96
C ILE A 51 -7.21 5.97 -6.18
N ILE A 52 -6.99 5.71 -4.89
CA ILE A 52 -7.92 4.96 -4.04
C ILE A 52 -9.30 5.64 -4.03
N ASP A 53 -9.35 6.97 -3.88
CA ASP A 53 -10.60 7.72 -3.92
C ASP A 53 -11.30 7.57 -5.28
N THR A 54 -10.56 7.53 -6.39
CA THR A 54 -11.17 7.23 -7.70
C THR A 54 -11.77 5.82 -7.76
N ILE A 55 -11.14 4.82 -7.14
CA ILE A 55 -11.65 3.45 -7.11
C ILE A 55 -12.94 3.39 -6.29
N ILE A 56 -12.96 4.03 -5.11
CA ILE A 56 -14.15 4.07 -4.26
C ILE A 56 -15.32 4.78 -4.95
N SER A 57 -15.04 5.82 -5.73
CA SER A 57 -16.06 6.55 -6.50
C SER A 57 -16.79 5.71 -7.55
N LYS A 58 -16.24 4.54 -7.91
CA LYS A 58 -16.89 3.59 -8.84
C LYS A 58 -17.94 2.71 -8.17
N GLU A 59 -18.13 2.85 -6.85
CA GLU A 59 -19.20 2.19 -6.09
C GLU A 59 -19.22 0.65 -6.18
N TYR A 60 -18.05 0.01 -6.35
CA TYR A 60 -17.91 -1.44 -6.23
C TYR A 60 -18.48 -1.97 -4.92
N ASN A 61 -18.80 -3.27 -4.86
CA ASN A 61 -19.11 -3.87 -3.57
C ASN A 61 -17.86 -3.90 -2.66
N ALA A 62 -18.04 -4.05 -1.35
CA ALA A 62 -16.93 -3.94 -0.39
C ALA A 62 -15.77 -4.94 -0.66
N ILE A 63 -16.07 -6.14 -1.13
CA ILE A 63 -15.05 -7.15 -1.41
C ILE A 63 -14.32 -6.79 -2.71
N GLU A 64 -15.05 -6.56 -3.80
CA GLU A 64 -14.50 -6.14 -5.10
C GLU A 64 -13.63 -4.88 -5.00
N GLU A 65 -14.04 -3.89 -4.20
CA GLU A 65 -13.28 -2.66 -3.97
C GLU A 65 -11.86 -2.95 -3.45
N ASN A 66 -11.70 -3.91 -2.53
CA ASN A 66 -10.37 -4.30 -2.03
C ASN A 66 -9.52 -4.95 -3.12
N PHE A 67 -10.12 -5.73 -4.02
CA PHE A 67 -9.42 -6.37 -5.13
C PHE A 67 -9.00 -5.35 -6.20
N GLU A 68 -9.81 -4.33 -6.47
CA GLU A 68 -9.46 -3.23 -7.38
C GLU A 68 -8.34 -2.35 -6.79
N ILE A 69 -8.37 -2.05 -5.49
CA ILE A 69 -7.26 -1.38 -4.78
C ILE A 69 -5.99 -2.22 -4.89
N ARG A 70 -6.07 -3.54 -4.66
CA ARG A 70 -4.92 -4.43 -4.78
C ARG A 70 -4.36 -4.49 -6.21
N LYS A 71 -5.23 -4.52 -7.23
CA LYS A 71 -4.82 -4.49 -8.63
C LYS A 71 -4.09 -3.20 -8.98
N MET A 72 -4.54 -2.07 -8.45
CA MET A 72 -3.82 -0.79 -8.56
C MET A 72 -2.41 -0.88 -7.96
N PHE A 73 -2.27 -1.42 -6.74
CA PHE A 73 -0.96 -1.61 -6.11
C PHE A 73 -0.06 -2.53 -6.94
N LYS A 74 -0.60 -3.65 -7.43
CA LYS A 74 0.13 -4.59 -8.29
C LYS A 74 0.69 -3.89 -9.54
N GLU A 75 -0.12 -3.10 -10.25
CA GLU A 75 0.35 -2.42 -11.46
C GLU A 75 1.33 -1.29 -11.16
N MET A 76 1.10 -0.51 -10.09
CA MET A 76 2.01 0.55 -9.66
C MET A 76 3.40 -0.01 -9.27
N PHE A 77 3.44 -1.18 -8.61
CA PHE A 77 4.66 -1.81 -8.14
C PHE A 77 5.20 -2.94 -9.05
N LYS A 78 4.61 -3.14 -10.22
CA LYS A 78 4.93 -4.26 -11.14
C LYS A 78 6.39 -4.33 -11.58
N ALA A 79 7.03 -3.18 -11.76
CA ALA A 79 8.40 -3.06 -12.26
C ALA A 79 9.41 -2.89 -11.12
N ILE A 80 9.03 -3.25 -9.89
CA ILE A 80 9.83 -3.07 -8.68
C ILE A 80 10.14 -4.44 -8.12
N ASP A 81 11.43 -4.76 -8.02
CA ASP A 81 11.87 -6.06 -7.51
C ASP A 81 11.92 -6.08 -5.98
N ASN A 82 12.35 -4.96 -5.38
CA ASN A 82 12.59 -4.87 -3.94
C ASN A 82 11.52 -4.05 -3.23
N SER A 83 11.01 -4.56 -2.10
CA SER A 83 10.03 -3.87 -1.25
C SER A 83 10.53 -2.48 -0.85
N PRO A 84 9.79 -1.41 -1.20
CA PRO A 84 10.13 -0.05 -0.79
C PRO A 84 10.12 0.11 0.73
N ILE A 85 9.17 -0.53 1.41
CA ILE A 85 9.01 -0.48 2.87
C ILE A 85 10.20 -1.16 3.56
N PHE A 86 10.60 -2.33 3.08
CA PHE A 86 11.78 -3.04 3.59
C PHE A 86 13.05 -2.18 3.45
N GLN A 87 13.23 -1.52 2.31
CA GLN A 87 14.40 -0.66 2.09
C GLN A 87 14.39 0.59 2.97
N LEU A 88 13.25 1.25 3.13
CA LEU A 88 13.11 2.40 4.02
C LEU A 88 13.43 2.01 5.46
N LYS A 89 12.83 0.92 5.96
CA LYS A 89 13.11 0.43 7.33
C LYS A 89 14.60 0.12 7.54
N LYS A 90 15.27 -0.47 6.55
CA LYS A 90 16.68 -0.88 6.63
C LYS A 90 17.66 0.29 6.53
N HIS A 91 17.34 1.33 5.77
CA HIS A 91 18.30 2.37 5.39
C HIS A 91 17.96 3.78 5.88
N TYR A 92 16.68 4.05 6.13
CA TYR A 92 16.16 5.35 6.55
C TYR A 92 15.03 5.16 7.61
N PRO A 93 15.35 4.63 8.80
CA PRO A 93 14.36 4.24 9.81
C PRO A 93 13.46 5.40 10.27
N GLU A 94 13.99 6.63 10.36
CA GLU A 94 13.20 7.82 10.74
C GLU A 94 12.15 8.20 9.67
N ILE A 95 12.52 8.10 8.39
CA ILE A 95 11.58 8.32 7.28
C ILE A 95 10.54 7.20 7.27
N TYR A 96 10.98 5.96 7.50
CA TYR A 96 10.08 4.81 7.62
C TYR A 96 9.04 5.01 8.73
N GLU A 97 9.43 5.45 9.93
CA GLU A 97 8.49 5.73 11.02
C GLU A 97 7.46 6.81 10.64
N THR A 98 7.92 7.86 9.96
CA THR A 98 7.05 8.94 9.48
C THR A 98 6.04 8.45 8.44
N VAL A 99 6.50 7.65 7.47
CA VAL A 99 5.67 6.99 6.47
C VAL A 99 4.63 6.10 7.16
N MET A 100 5.06 5.28 8.13
CA MET A 100 4.15 4.35 8.77
C MET A 100 3.11 5.02 9.66
N ALA A 101 3.48 6.11 10.34
CA ALA A 101 2.53 6.89 11.12
C ALA A 101 1.41 7.48 10.25
N ARG A 102 1.74 7.94 9.04
CA ARG A 102 0.75 8.44 8.06
C ARG A 102 -0.15 7.31 7.56
N GLU A 103 0.44 6.20 7.12
CA GLU A 103 -0.28 5.03 6.64
C GLU A 103 -1.27 4.49 7.68
N ILE A 104 -0.84 4.33 8.94
CA ILE A 104 -1.73 3.88 10.01
C ILE A 104 -2.91 4.83 10.17
N ASN A 105 -2.72 6.14 10.10
CA ASN A 105 -3.82 7.07 10.28
C ASN A 105 -4.80 7.04 9.09
N GLU A 106 -4.30 7.09 7.87
CA GLU A 106 -5.10 7.27 6.65
C GLU A 106 -5.74 5.95 6.18
N CYS A 107 -4.98 4.87 6.16
CA CYS A 107 -5.46 3.55 5.71
C CYS A 107 -6.50 2.96 6.68
N ASN A 108 -6.38 3.25 7.99
CA ASN A 108 -7.40 2.85 8.96
C ASN A 108 -8.79 3.40 8.60
N THR A 109 -8.88 4.66 8.15
CA THR A 109 -10.16 5.27 7.80
C THR A 109 -10.78 4.63 6.56
N THR A 110 -9.96 4.32 5.56
CA THR A 110 -10.44 3.73 4.30
C THR A 110 -10.96 2.32 4.51
N PHE A 111 -10.20 1.47 5.21
CA PHE A 111 -10.62 0.09 5.44
C PHE A 111 -11.78 -0.01 6.45
N GLU A 112 -11.82 0.88 7.45
CA GLU A 112 -13.00 1.00 8.33
C GLU A 112 -14.27 1.31 7.53
N ARG A 113 -14.20 2.24 6.58
CA ARG A 113 -15.32 2.56 5.68
C ARG A 113 -15.72 1.36 4.83
N ASN A 114 -14.74 0.65 4.26
CA ASN A 114 -14.97 -0.56 3.47
C ASN A 114 -15.70 -1.65 4.29
N ILE A 115 -15.24 -1.92 5.52
CA ILE A 115 -15.89 -2.91 6.39
C ILE A 115 -17.33 -2.49 6.73
N LYS A 116 -17.55 -1.22 7.09
CA LYS A 116 -18.91 -0.70 7.36
C LYS A 116 -19.82 -0.84 6.14
N LYS A 117 -19.31 -0.54 4.95
CA LYS A 117 -20.01 -0.72 3.67
C LYS A 117 -20.37 -2.18 3.44
N GLY A 118 -19.44 -3.11 3.65
CA GLY A 118 -19.71 -4.54 3.49
C GLY A 118 -20.71 -5.11 4.50
N ILE A 119 -20.74 -4.57 5.73
CA ILE A 119 -21.81 -4.89 6.70
C ILE A 119 -23.17 -4.42 6.17
N GLN A 120 -23.27 -3.17 5.69
CA GLN A 120 -24.52 -2.63 5.12
C GLN A 120 -24.99 -3.41 3.88
N GLN A 121 -24.05 -3.91 3.08
CA GLN A 121 -24.32 -4.74 1.91
C GLN A 121 -24.63 -6.22 2.26
N GLY A 122 -24.52 -6.62 3.53
CA GLY A 122 -24.72 -8.00 3.97
C GLY A 122 -23.57 -8.95 3.57
N LEU A 123 -22.44 -8.43 3.11
CA LEU A 123 -21.25 -9.20 2.72
C LEU A 123 -20.35 -9.51 3.91
N TYR A 124 -20.34 -8.65 4.93
CA TYR A 124 -19.60 -8.86 6.19
C TYR A 124 -20.55 -9.01 7.39
N ARG A 125 -20.07 -9.72 8.42
CA ARG A 125 -20.85 -10.01 9.64
C ARG A 125 -21.10 -8.72 10.44
N GLU A 126 -22.34 -8.53 10.90
CA GLU A 126 -22.73 -7.34 11.69
C GLU A 126 -22.05 -7.24 13.06
N LYS A 127 -21.80 -8.38 13.71
CA LYS A 127 -21.30 -8.45 15.10
C LYS A 127 -19.77 -8.58 15.16
N ILE A 128 -19.06 -7.64 14.54
CA ILE A 128 -17.59 -7.57 14.60
C ILE A 128 -17.14 -6.24 15.21
N ASN A 129 -15.97 -6.25 15.86
CA ASN A 129 -15.32 -5.01 16.28
C ASN A 129 -14.51 -4.47 15.09
N VAL A 130 -15.10 -3.55 14.33
CA VAL A 130 -14.50 -3.00 13.10
C VAL A 130 -13.08 -2.48 13.34
N LYS A 131 -12.86 -1.72 14.41
CA LYS A 131 -11.54 -1.16 14.75
C LYS A 131 -10.48 -2.25 14.91
N ASN A 132 -10.80 -3.34 15.61
CA ASN A 132 -9.86 -4.44 15.80
C ASN A 132 -9.57 -5.17 14.49
N TYR A 133 -10.57 -5.39 13.64
CA TYR A 133 -10.37 -6.04 12.34
C TYR A 133 -9.46 -5.21 11.43
N VAL A 134 -9.67 -3.90 11.39
CA VAL A 134 -8.79 -2.98 10.67
C VAL A 134 -7.35 -3.09 11.19
N GLN A 135 -7.16 -3.06 12.51
CA GLN A 135 -5.83 -3.20 13.11
C GLN A 135 -5.18 -4.55 12.82
N PHE A 136 -5.93 -5.66 12.86
CA PHE A 136 -5.40 -6.98 12.55
C PHE A 136 -4.92 -7.07 11.11
N TYR A 137 -5.68 -6.54 10.17
CA TYR A 137 -5.31 -6.54 8.76
C TYR A 137 -4.00 -5.78 8.53
N TYR A 138 -3.93 -4.51 8.96
CA TYR A 138 -2.73 -3.70 8.74
C TYR A 138 -1.51 -4.20 9.51
N HIS A 139 -1.69 -4.75 10.71
CA HIS A 139 -0.58 -5.35 11.44
C HIS A 139 0.03 -6.53 10.68
N LEU A 140 -0.80 -7.39 10.08
CA LEU A 140 -0.32 -8.49 9.23
C LEU A 140 0.41 -7.95 8.00
N VAL A 141 -0.24 -7.07 7.23
CA VAL A 141 0.33 -6.51 5.98
C VAL A 141 1.66 -5.81 6.22
N PHE A 142 1.75 -4.92 7.20
CA PHE A 142 2.99 -4.18 7.47
C PHE A 142 4.09 -5.09 8.00
N THR A 143 3.78 -6.01 8.91
CA THR A 143 4.77 -6.99 9.39
C THR A 143 5.36 -7.79 8.23
N ILE A 144 4.56 -8.17 7.23
CA ILE A 144 5.04 -8.86 6.03
C ILE A 144 5.95 -7.94 5.20
N LYS A 145 5.46 -6.75 4.82
CA LYS A 145 6.20 -5.82 3.94
C LYS A 145 7.51 -5.32 4.55
N GLU A 146 7.59 -5.24 5.87
CA GLU A 146 8.79 -4.86 6.61
C GLU A 146 9.87 -5.95 6.67
N ASN A 147 9.49 -7.22 6.52
CA ASN A 147 10.40 -8.36 6.69
C ASN A 147 10.73 -9.07 5.37
N ILE A 148 10.03 -8.75 4.28
CA ILE A 148 10.24 -9.36 2.97
C ILE A 148 10.92 -8.35 2.04
N SER A 149 12.08 -8.73 1.50
CA SER A 149 12.82 -7.87 0.57
C SER A 149 12.24 -7.89 -0.83
N SER A 150 11.57 -8.97 -1.26
CA SER A 150 10.98 -9.13 -2.60
C SER A 150 9.58 -8.52 -2.64
N GLU A 151 9.37 -7.52 -3.51
CA GLU A 151 8.05 -6.89 -3.68
C GLU A 151 7.03 -7.88 -4.24
N LYS A 152 7.43 -8.69 -5.22
CA LYS A 152 6.57 -9.72 -5.82
C LYS A 152 6.09 -10.74 -4.78
N GLU A 153 6.98 -11.19 -3.91
CA GLU A 153 6.63 -12.12 -2.82
C GLU A 153 5.71 -11.44 -1.80
N GLY A 154 6.02 -10.20 -1.42
CA GLY A 154 5.18 -9.40 -0.53
C GLY A 154 3.75 -9.26 -1.05
N GLN A 155 3.57 -8.97 -2.35
CA GLN A 155 2.25 -8.88 -2.97
C GLN A 155 1.50 -10.20 -2.97
N GLN A 156 2.19 -11.32 -3.20
CA GLN A 156 1.56 -12.64 -3.16
C GLN A 156 1.02 -12.95 -1.77
N ILE A 157 1.82 -12.73 -0.74
CA ILE A 157 1.40 -12.99 0.65
C ILE A 157 0.32 -11.99 1.08
N GLU A 158 0.37 -10.73 0.62
CA GLU A 158 -0.70 -9.76 0.88
C GLU A 158 -2.06 -10.21 0.31
N LEU A 159 -2.09 -10.93 -0.82
CA LEU A 159 -3.32 -11.57 -1.32
C LEU A 159 -3.86 -12.61 -0.34
N GLU A 160 -2.98 -13.47 0.14
CA GLU A 160 -3.33 -14.53 1.09
C GLU A 160 -3.83 -13.94 2.41
N VAL A 161 -3.24 -12.82 2.86
CA VAL A 161 -3.72 -12.06 4.03
C VAL A 161 -5.10 -11.45 3.78
N LEU A 162 -5.32 -10.85 2.61
CA LEU A 162 -6.62 -10.27 2.26
C LEU A 162 -7.70 -11.35 2.20
N GLU A 163 -7.40 -12.50 1.58
CA GLU A 163 -8.31 -13.65 1.55
C GLU A 163 -8.59 -14.15 2.96
N TYR A 164 -7.56 -14.44 3.75
CA TYR A 164 -7.67 -14.88 5.15
C TYR A 164 -8.55 -13.93 5.96
N HIS A 165 -8.28 -12.63 5.87
CA HIS A 165 -9.00 -11.61 6.62
C HIS A 165 -10.46 -11.48 6.17
N THR A 166 -10.70 -11.53 4.86
CA THR A 166 -12.05 -11.47 4.29
C THR A 166 -12.86 -12.69 4.72
N ARG A 167 -12.31 -13.91 4.60
CA ARG A 167 -12.97 -15.15 5.07
C ARG A 167 -13.31 -15.10 6.55
N ALA A 168 -12.44 -14.48 7.36
CA ALA A 168 -12.69 -14.34 8.79
C ALA A 168 -13.90 -13.44 9.09
N MET A 169 -14.25 -12.45 8.25
CA MET A 169 -15.37 -11.54 8.52
C MET A 169 -16.58 -11.67 7.58
N ALA A 170 -16.48 -12.43 6.49
CA ALA A 170 -17.52 -12.56 5.49
C ALA A 170 -18.76 -13.35 5.98
N THR A 171 -19.92 -13.02 5.42
CA THR A 171 -21.14 -13.84 5.44
C THR A 171 -21.06 -14.90 4.34
N PRO A 172 -21.99 -15.88 4.26
CA PRO A 172 -22.05 -16.80 3.12
C PRO A 172 -22.11 -16.08 1.75
N ALA A 173 -22.85 -14.96 1.67
CA ALA A 173 -22.90 -14.14 0.45
C ALA A 173 -21.55 -13.47 0.16
N GLY A 174 -20.88 -12.94 1.20
CA GLY A 174 -19.53 -12.39 1.06
C GLY A 174 -18.50 -13.42 0.63
N ILE A 175 -18.59 -14.67 1.11
CA ILE A 175 -17.72 -15.76 0.65
C ILE A 175 -17.94 -16.02 -0.84
N THR A 176 -19.19 -16.08 -1.32
CA THR A 176 -19.47 -16.25 -2.75
C THR A 176 -18.83 -15.13 -3.59
N GLU A 177 -18.94 -13.89 -3.15
CA GLU A 177 -18.30 -12.76 -3.84
C GLU A 177 -16.76 -12.84 -3.80
N LEU A 178 -16.19 -13.24 -2.66
CA LEU A 178 -14.75 -13.46 -2.53
C LEU A 178 -14.25 -14.53 -3.51
N GLU A 179 -14.93 -15.67 -3.63
CA GLU A 179 -14.55 -16.71 -4.60
C GLU A 179 -14.62 -16.18 -6.04
N ASN A 180 -15.64 -15.38 -6.37
CA ASN A 180 -15.75 -14.74 -7.68
C ASN A 180 -14.54 -13.82 -7.96
N GLN A 181 -14.13 -13.00 -6.99
CA GLN A 181 -12.96 -12.15 -7.13
C GLN A 181 -11.66 -12.95 -7.27
N LEU A 182 -11.47 -14.00 -6.47
CA LEU A 182 -10.29 -14.86 -6.53
C LEU A 182 -10.16 -15.59 -7.88
N LEU A 183 -11.27 -16.10 -8.42
CA LEU A 183 -11.28 -16.78 -9.73
C LEU A 183 -10.90 -15.84 -10.89
N ASN A 184 -11.31 -14.58 -10.80
CA ASN A 184 -11.02 -13.57 -11.82
C ASN A 184 -9.67 -12.87 -11.59
N TYR A 185 -9.02 -13.10 -10.44
CA TYR A 185 -7.75 -12.48 -10.12
C TYR A 185 -6.59 -13.24 -10.77
N THR A 186 -6.02 -12.69 -11.85
CA THR A 186 -4.83 -13.27 -12.48
C THR A 186 -3.57 -12.96 -11.66
N ILE A 187 -2.89 -14.02 -11.19
CA ILE A 187 -1.58 -13.96 -10.49
C ILE A 187 -0.50 -13.39 -11.42
#